data_AF-A0A5C0UEM6-F1
#
_entry.id   AF-A0A5C0UEM6-F1
#
_cell.length_a   1.000
_cell.length_b   1.000
_cell.length_c   1.000
_cell.angle_alpha   90.00
_cell.angle_beta   90.00
_cell.angle_gamma   90.00
#
_symmetry.space_group_name_H-M   'P 1'
#
loop_
_entity.id
_entity.type
_entity.pdbx_description
1 polymer ?
#
loop_
_entity_poly.entity_id
_entity_poly.type
_entity_poly.pdbx_seq_one_letter_code
_entity_poly.pdbx_strand_id
1 'polypeptide(L)'
;MRLQQILAKQKNISNIGRLTSAIQTISMVKKQQSKQMHDKMISSLSILKKEIKKMHYESDSKNVFHMVFTVDKKLCKNFIYLASNYVAKLKYSKNDAFMFFGKYAINALKNIENERIDMNIISSIEDSSCAAEIAMKYLMSNHQIKIHFYSFKHSKFIEKSIFKSVPVASKCSHDKEGIISICKLYMTYSIQMAAIETSMMENTSRATAMSQASDTCKNMQHQLKLDYNRLRQEKITLEMSEIIGGASA
;
A
#
# COMPACT_ATOMS: atom_id res chain seq x y z
N MET A 1 0.19 -33.39 -26.97
CA MET A 1 1.27 -32.52 -26.42
C MET A 1 2.51 -33.38 -26.22
N ARG A 2 3.72 -32.97 -26.66
CA ARG A 2 4.93 -33.82 -26.51
C ARG A 2 5.36 -33.87 -25.04
N LEU A 3 5.79 -35.03 -24.53
CA LEU A 3 6.27 -35.23 -23.13
C LEU A 3 7.27 -34.17 -22.66
N GLN A 4 8.22 -33.80 -23.53
CA GLN A 4 9.20 -32.74 -23.25
C GLN A 4 8.55 -31.37 -22.98
N GLN A 5 7.44 -31.04 -23.65
CA GLN A 5 6.73 -29.79 -23.43
C GLN A 5 6.07 -29.76 -22.03
N ILE A 6 5.60 -30.91 -21.53
CA ILE A 6 5.01 -31.00 -20.19
C ILE A 6 6.09 -30.82 -19.13
N LEU A 7 7.24 -31.48 -19.29
CA LEU A 7 8.38 -31.30 -18.39
C LEU A 7 8.86 -29.84 -18.35
N ALA A 8 8.94 -29.19 -19.51
CA ALA A 8 9.29 -27.77 -19.58
C ALA A 8 8.25 -26.90 -18.84
N LYS A 9 6.95 -27.15 -19.03
CA LYS A 9 5.90 -26.45 -18.29
C LYS A 9 5.97 -26.70 -16.78
N GLN A 10 6.17 -27.94 -16.33
CA GLN A 10 6.33 -28.28 -14.91
C GLN A 10 7.48 -27.50 -14.27
N LYS A 11 8.64 -27.46 -14.94
CA LYS A 11 9.81 -26.69 -14.49
C LYS A 11 9.49 -25.19 -14.39
N ASN A 12 8.82 -24.64 -15.39
CA ASN A 12 8.45 -23.22 -15.40
C ASN A 12 7.48 -22.88 -14.25
N ILE A 13 6.44 -23.69 -14.05
CA ILE A 13 5.48 -23.49 -12.94
C ILE A 13 6.18 -23.65 -11.59
N SER A 14 7.13 -24.57 -11.46
CA SER A 14 7.96 -24.71 -10.25
C SER A 14 8.75 -23.45 -9.93
N ASN A 15 9.40 -22.87 -10.94
CA ASN A 15 10.15 -21.64 -10.78
C ASN A 15 9.23 -20.47 -10.37
N ILE A 16 8.06 -20.35 -10.99
CA ILE A 16 7.06 -19.33 -10.63
C ILE A 16 6.60 -19.54 -9.18
N GLY A 17 6.26 -20.76 -8.78
CA GLY A 17 5.83 -21.07 -7.41
C GLY A 17 6.88 -20.76 -6.34
N ARG A 18 8.17 -20.98 -6.64
CA ARG A 18 9.27 -20.58 -5.75
C ARG A 18 9.38 -19.06 -5.63
N LEU A 19 9.27 -18.34 -6.75
CA LEU A 19 9.31 -16.88 -6.76
C LEU A 19 8.13 -16.28 -6.00
N THR A 20 6.91 -16.77 -6.20
CA THR A 20 5.72 -16.29 -5.47
C THR A 20 5.88 -16.53 -3.98
N SER A 21 6.35 -17.71 -3.59
CA SER A 21 6.60 -18.05 -2.18
C SER A 21 7.67 -17.13 -1.56
N ALA A 22 8.75 -16.82 -2.29
CA ALA A 22 9.77 -15.88 -1.83
C ALA A 22 9.21 -14.46 -1.65
N ILE A 23 8.43 -13.96 -2.63
CA ILE A 23 7.81 -12.63 -2.54
C ILE A 23 6.80 -12.57 -1.39
N GLN A 24 6.06 -13.64 -1.14
CA GLN A 24 5.18 -13.76 0.02
C GLN A 24 5.96 -13.56 1.33
N THR A 25 7.05 -14.30 1.52
CA THR A 25 7.91 -14.20 2.71
C THR A 25 8.48 -12.80 2.88
N ILE A 26 9.05 -12.22 1.81
CA ILE A 26 9.59 -10.85 1.84
C ILE A 26 8.51 -9.84 2.22
N SER A 27 7.30 -9.99 1.69
CA SER A 27 6.19 -9.10 2.00
C SER A 27 5.76 -9.23 3.45
N MET A 28 5.73 -10.44 4.00
CA MET A 28 5.44 -10.67 5.43
C MET A 28 6.51 -10.07 6.34
N VAL A 29 7.80 -10.19 5.99
CA VAL A 29 8.90 -9.57 6.75
C VAL A 29 8.76 -8.04 6.77
N LYS A 30 8.53 -7.42 5.60
CA LYS A 30 8.34 -5.95 5.50
C LYS A 30 7.10 -5.48 6.26
N LYS A 31 6.01 -6.25 6.24
CA LYS A 31 4.82 -6.01 7.06
C LYS A 31 5.19 -6.02 8.54
N GLN A 32 5.93 -7.02 9.00
CA GLN A 32 6.32 -7.16 10.40
C GLN A 32 7.21 -6.01 10.86
N GLN A 33 8.19 -5.60 10.04
CA GLN A 33 9.02 -4.42 10.30
C GLN A 33 8.18 -3.14 10.42
N SER A 34 7.24 -2.94 9.49
CA SER A 34 6.33 -1.79 9.53
C SER A 34 5.46 -1.80 10.78
N LYS A 35 5.00 -2.98 11.22
CA LYS A 35 4.22 -3.15 12.45
C LYS A 35 5.01 -2.75 13.70
N GLN A 36 6.26 -3.19 13.80
CA GLN A 36 7.12 -2.81 14.93
C GLN A 36 7.34 -1.29 14.99
N MET A 37 7.52 -0.63 13.85
CA MET A 37 7.62 0.83 13.79
C MET A 37 6.30 1.50 14.18
N HIS A 38 5.16 0.97 13.70
CA HIS A 38 3.82 1.43 14.03
C HIS A 38 3.58 1.42 15.55
N ASP A 39 3.83 0.27 16.19
CA ASP A 39 3.59 0.05 17.63
C ASP A 39 4.42 1.02 18.49
N LYS A 40 5.70 1.22 18.13
CA LYS A 40 6.57 2.20 18.81
C LYS A 40 6.02 3.62 18.70
N MET A 41 5.57 3.99 17.50
CA MET A 41 5.23 5.36 17.16
C MET A 41 3.85 5.80 17.66
N ILE A 42 2.92 4.86 17.91
CA ILE A 42 1.61 5.15 18.48
C ILE A 42 1.74 5.90 19.81
N SER A 43 2.69 5.49 20.65
CA SER A 43 2.92 6.09 21.96
C SER A 43 3.27 7.59 21.86
N SER A 44 4.28 7.92 21.05
CA SER A 44 4.70 9.31 20.78
C SER A 44 3.58 10.15 20.16
N LEU A 45 2.86 9.59 19.18
CA LEU A 45 1.74 10.27 18.54
C LEU A 45 0.61 10.56 19.54
N SER A 46 0.38 9.66 20.50
CA SER A 46 -0.67 9.84 21.52
C SER A 46 -0.36 11.01 22.47
N ILE A 47 0.92 11.20 22.82
CA ILE A 47 1.38 12.32 23.66
C ILE A 47 1.21 13.63 22.90
N LEU A 48 1.71 13.70 21.66
CA LEU A 48 1.55 14.89 20.82
C LEU A 48 0.08 15.24 20.59
N LYS A 49 -0.78 14.24 20.37
CA LYS A 49 -2.22 14.45 20.23
C LYS A 49 -2.85 15.05 21.49
N LYS A 50 -2.38 14.70 22.69
CA LYS A 50 -2.87 15.31 23.93
C LYS A 50 -2.48 16.79 24.03
N GLU A 51 -1.25 17.14 23.63
CA GLU A 51 -0.81 18.54 23.61
C GLU A 51 -1.57 19.38 22.59
N ILE A 52 -1.74 18.88 21.36
CA ILE A 52 -2.52 19.58 20.31
C ILE A 52 -3.98 19.77 20.73
N LYS A 53 -4.56 18.83 21.48
CA LYS A 53 -5.95 18.96 21.99
C LYS A 53 -6.14 20.11 22.98
N LYS A 54 -5.08 20.61 23.61
CA LYS A 54 -5.15 21.77 24.51
C LYS A 54 -5.27 23.10 23.75
N MET A 55 -5.00 23.09 22.44
CA MET A 55 -5.06 24.28 21.58
C MET A 55 -6.50 24.55 21.13
N HIS A 56 -6.81 25.83 20.85
CA HIS A 56 -8.10 26.23 20.28
C HIS A 56 -7.95 26.55 18.79
N TYR A 57 -9.06 26.43 18.06
CA TYR A 57 -9.17 26.80 16.65
C TYR A 57 -10.14 27.97 16.58
N GLU A 58 -9.76 29.05 15.88
CA GLU A 58 -10.59 30.25 15.79
C GLU A 58 -11.82 30.04 14.89
N SER A 59 -11.68 29.31 13.78
CA SER A 59 -12.80 28.96 12.88
C SER A 59 -12.41 27.80 11.95
N ASP A 60 -13.39 27.01 11.50
CA ASP A 60 -13.14 25.94 10.52
C ASP A 60 -12.91 26.57 9.13
N SER A 61 -11.76 26.26 8.52
CA SER A 61 -11.44 26.74 7.17
C SER A 61 -12.30 26.04 6.10
N LYS A 62 -12.60 26.76 5.01
CA LYS A 62 -13.42 26.23 3.89
C LYS A 62 -12.60 25.42 2.87
N ASN A 63 -11.33 25.78 2.68
CA ASN A 63 -10.45 25.11 1.74
C ASN A 63 -9.70 23.98 2.44
N VAL A 64 -9.44 22.90 1.73
CA VAL A 64 -8.83 21.70 2.29
C VAL A 64 -7.57 21.33 1.51
N PHE A 65 -6.50 21.05 2.26
CA PHE A 65 -5.33 20.37 1.76
C PHE A 65 -5.43 18.86 2.04
N HIS A 66 -5.60 18.10 0.98
CA HIS A 66 -5.80 16.66 1.00
C HIS A 66 -4.47 15.93 0.78
N MET A 67 -3.99 15.25 1.81
CA MET A 67 -2.84 14.37 1.75
C MET A 67 -3.29 12.93 1.53
N VAL A 68 -3.06 12.37 0.35
CA VAL A 68 -3.62 11.09 -0.05
C VAL A 68 -2.52 10.05 -0.19
N PHE A 69 -2.53 9.08 0.73
CA PHE A 69 -1.60 7.95 0.74
C PHE A 69 -2.16 6.79 -0.07
N THR A 70 -1.39 6.37 -1.06
CA THR A 70 -1.82 5.34 -2.00
C THR A 70 -0.74 4.26 -2.18
N VAL A 71 -0.89 3.45 -3.22
CA VAL A 71 -0.08 2.26 -3.48
C VAL A 71 0.97 2.55 -4.54
N ASP A 72 2.20 2.07 -4.34
CA ASP A 72 3.28 2.30 -5.30
C ASP A 72 3.85 1.03 -5.93
N LYS A 73 3.46 -0.14 -5.43
CA LYS A 73 4.00 -1.41 -5.93
C LYS A 73 2.91 -2.26 -6.58
N LYS A 74 3.31 -3.01 -7.62
CA LYS A 74 2.45 -4.00 -8.29
C LYS A 74 2.19 -5.22 -7.39
N LEU A 75 1.43 -6.17 -7.94
CA LEU A 75 1.13 -7.48 -7.33
C LEU A 75 0.28 -7.42 -6.04
N CYS A 76 -0.51 -6.34 -5.88
CA CYS A 76 -1.49 -6.18 -4.80
C CYS A 76 -2.82 -5.61 -5.35
N LYS A 77 -3.38 -6.28 -6.36
CA LYS A 77 -4.52 -5.79 -7.15
C LYS A 77 -5.73 -5.36 -6.30
N ASN A 78 -6.06 -6.12 -5.24
CA ASN A 78 -7.16 -5.77 -4.35
C ASN A 78 -6.92 -4.43 -3.63
N PHE A 79 -5.71 -4.21 -3.11
CA PHE A 79 -5.37 -2.96 -2.43
C PHE A 79 -5.38 -1.77 -3.39
N ILE A 80 -4.85 -1.94 -4.61
CA ILE A 80 -4.91 -0.93 -5.67
C ILE A 80 -6.38 -0.59 -6.00
N TYR A 81 -7.24 -1.59 -6.15
CA TYR A 81 -8.66 -1.38 -6.41
C TYR A 81 -9.35 -0.59 -5.30
N LEU A 82 -9.11 -0.94 -4.03
CA LEU A 82 -9.66 -0.21 -2.88
C LEU A 82 -9.17 1.24 -2.84
N ALA A 83 -7.87 1.47 -3.11
CA ALA A 83 -7.29 2.80 -3.15
C ALA A 83 -7.91 3.64 -4.27
N SER A 84 -7.95 3.12 -5.50
CA SER A 84 -8.53 3.83 -6.65
C SER A 84 -10.00 4.16 -6.44
N ASN A 85 -10.78 3.22 -5.90
CA ASN A 85 -12.20 3.45 -5.60
C ASN A 85 -12.41 4.52 -4.52
N TYR A 86 -11.55 4.53 -3.51
CA TYR A 86 -11.61 5.56 -2.47
C TYR A 86 -11.27 6.94 -3.05
N VAL A 87 -10.17 7.01 -3.80
CA VAL A 87 -9.69 8.23 -4.45
C VAL A 87 -10.71 8.80 -5.44
N ALA A 88 -11.34 7.95 -6.24
CA ALA A 88 -12.39 8.37 -7.18
C ALA A 88 -13.67 8.90 -6.50
N LYS A 89 -13.90 8.56 -5.23
CA LYS A 89 -15.06 9.01 -4.44
C LYS A 89 -14.75 10.20 -3.54
N LEU A 90 -13.53 10.73 -3.57
CA LEU A 90 -13.17 11.91 -2.79
C LEU A 90 -14.01 13.10 -3.23
N LYS A 91 -14.63 13.78 -2.27
CA LYS A 91 -15.33 15.04 -2.48
C LYS A 91 -14.36 16.18 -2.20
N TYR A 92 -14.26 17.11 -3.14
CA TYR A 92 -13.39 18.27 -3.04
C TYR A 92 -13.99 19.47 -3.78
N SER A 93 -13.55 20.65 -3.38
CA SER A 93 -13.90 21.95 -3.97
C SER A 93 -12.81 22.41 -4.94
N LYS A 94 -13.09 23.39 -5.80
CA LYS A 94 -12.10 23.93 -6.77
C LYS A 94 -10.85 24.54 -6.13
N ASN A 95 -10.98 25.05 -4.90
CA ASN A 95 -9.89 25.70 -4.17
C ASN A 95 -9.12 24.73 -3.26
N ASP A 96 -9.48 23.45 -3.25
CA ASP A 96 -8.74 22.44 -2.49
C ASP A 96 -7.41 22.14 -3.19
N ALA A 97 -6.43 21.69 -2.42
CA ALA A 97 -5.12 21.32 -2.94
C ALA A 97 -4.79 19.89 -2.50
N PHE A 98 -3.99 19.20 -3.31
CA PHE A 98 -3.70 17.79 -3.11
C PHE A 98 -2.21 17.51 -3.02
N MET A 99 -1.85 16.61 -2.12
CA MET A 99 -0.54 15.98 -2.09
C MET A 99 -0.71 14.47 -2.10
N PHE A 100 -0.21 13.83 -3.16
CA PHE A 100 -0.33 12.39 -3.34
C PHE A 100 0.97 11.67 -3.02
N PHE A 101 0.84 10.49 -2.41
CA PHE A 101 1.95 9.58 -2.17
C PHE A 101 1.70 8.24 -2.88
N GLY A 102 2.62 7.83 -3.75
CA GLY A 102 2.59 6.55 -4.47
C GLY A 102 1.86 6.59 -5.82
N LYS A 103 2.29 5.81 -6.80
CA LYS A 103 1.96 6.04 -8.23
C LYS A 103 0.58 5.55 -8.70
N TYR A 104 0.06 4.44 -8.19
CA TYR A 104 -0.98 3.70 -8.91
C TYR A 104 -2.40 4.23 -8.75
N ALA A 105 -2.74 4.80 -7.59
CA ALA A 105 -4.09 5.33 -7.38
C ALA A 105 -4.24 6.80 -7.79
N ILE A 106 -3.12 7.48 -8.07
CA ILE A 106 -3.08 8.86 -8.56
C ILE A 106 -3.75 8.99 -9.93
N ASN A 107 -3.73 7.94 -10.75
CA ASN A 107 -4.36 7.94 -12.06
C ASN A 107 -5.86 8.25 -12.03
N ALA A 108 -6.56 7.94 -10.93
CA ALA A 108 -7.98 8.22 -10.78
C ALA A 108 -8.30 9.73 -10.69
N LEU A 109 -7.33 10.55 -10.30
CA LEU A 109 -7.45 12.02 -10.23
C LEU A 109 -6.42 12.70 -11.14
N LYS A 110 -6.13 12.11 -12.30
CA LYS A 110 -5.20 12.68 -13.28
C LYS A 110 -5.65 14.02 -13.87
N ASN A 111 -6.95 14.21 -13.99
CA ASN A 111 -7.55 15.35 -14.70
C ASN A 111 -8.15 16.40 -13.75
N ILE A 112 -7.69 16.45 -12.49
CA ILE A 112 -8.15 17.49 -11.57
C ILE A 112 -7.52 18.83 -11.96
N GLU A 113 -8.31 19.90 -11.90
CA GLU A 113 -7.83 21.28 -12.12
C GLU A 113 -7.15 21.86 -10.88
N ASN A 114 -7.34 21.22 -9.73
CA ASN A 114 -6.79 21.61 -8.44
C ASN A 114 -5.25 21.54 -8.40
N GLU A 115 -4.64 22.37 -7.55
CA GLU A 115 -3.20 22.32 -7.29
C GLU A 115 -2.82 20.94 -6.74
N ARG A 116 -1.72 20.39 -7.29
CA ARG A 116 -1.31 19.02 -7.01
C ARG A 116 0.19 18.89 -6.88
N ILE A 117 0.60 18.20 -5.83
CA ILE A 117 1.99 17.84 -5.53
C ILE A 117 2.10 16.32 -5.49
N ASP A 118 2.91 15.74 -6.38
CA ASP A 118 3.19 14.31 -6.39
C ASP A 118 4.50 14.03 -5.67
N MET A 119 4.42 13.28 -4.57
CA MET A 119 5.56 12.87 -3.77
C MET A 119 5.86 11.39 -3.97
N ASN A 120 7.15 11.05 -3.83
CA ASN A 120 7.57 9.66 -3.69
C ASN A 120 6.99 9.04 -2.40
N ILE A 121 7.00 7.71 -2.31
CA ILE A 121 6.60 7.05 -1.06
C ILE A 121 7.50 7.53 0.07
N ILE A 122 6.86 7.90 1.17
CA ILE A 122 7.53 8.17 2.43
C ILE A 122 8.14 6.87 2.97
N SER A 123 9.46 6.84 3.04
CA SER A 123 10.23 5.71 3.55
C SER A 123 10.88 6.02 4.89
N SER A 124 11.20 7.29 5.13
CA SER A 124 11.89 7.78 6.32
C SER A 124 11.07 8.86 7.03
N ILE A 125 11.46 9.17 8.27
CA ILE A 125 10.84 10.28 9.00
C ILE A 125 11.25 11.65 8.43
N GLU A 126 12.39 11.72 7.73
CA GLU A 126 12.85 12.90 7.02
C GLU A 126 11.93 13.24 5.85
N ASP A 127 11.53 12.22 5.07
CA ASP A 127 10.53 12.36 3.99
C ASP A 127 9.22 12.92 4.55
N SER A 128 8.80 12.39 5.71
CA SER A 128 7.61 12.88 6.42
C SER A 128 7.75 14.31 6.92
N SER A 129 8.95 14.72 7.35
CA SER A 129 9.22 16.08 7.80
C SER A 129 9.14 17.06 6.62
N CYS A 130 9.70 16.70 5.46
CA CYS A 130 9.59 17.51 4.25
C CYS A 130 8.13 17.69 3.81
N ALA A 131 7.35 16.59 3.80
CA ALA A 131 5.91 16.64 3.52
C ALA A 131 5.15 17.50 4.55
N ALA A 132 5.54 17.44 5.83
CA ALA A 132 4.96 18.27 6.88
C ALA A 132 5.26 19.76 6.68
N GLU A 133 6.44 20.14 6.20
CA GLU A 133 6.76 21.54 5.90
C GLU A 133 5.85 22.12 4.82
N ILE A 134 5.59 21.35 3.76
CA ILE A 134 4.64 21.74 2.72
C ILE A 134 3.24 21.89 3.31
N ALA A 135 2.77 20.89 4.07
CA ALA A 135 1.46 20.94 4.70
C ALA A 135 1.31 22.11 5.70
N MET A 136 2.38 22.51 6.39
CA MET A 136 2.37 23.68 7.27
C MET A 136 2.16 24.98 6.49
N LYS A 137 2.71 25.12 5.28
CA LYS A 137 2.47 26.29 4.41
C LYS A 137 0.99 26.42 4.03
N TYR A 138 0.33 25.29 3.73
CA TYR A 138 -1.11 25.28 3.47
C TYR A 138 -1.92 25.58 4.73
N LEU A 139 -1.51 25.05 5.89
CA LEU A 139 -2.16 25.37 7.16
C LEU A 139 -2.12 26.88 7.44
N MET A 140 -0.96 27.52 7.25
CA MET A 140 -0.78 28.97 7.47
C MET A 140 -1.54 29.84 6.45
N SER A 141 -1.80 29.33 5.25
CA SER A 141 -2.69 29.97 4.27
C SER A 141 -4.17 29.63 4.50
N ASN A 142 -4.52 29.18 5.71
CA ASN A 142 -5.87 28.91 6.17
C ASN A 142 -6.55 27.74 5.43
N HIS A 143 -5.82 26.65 5.18
CA HIS A 143 -6.37 25.38 4.72
C HIS A 143 -6.51 24.37 5.87
N GLN A 144 -7.57 23.56 5.82
CA GLN A 144 -7.73 22.39 6.68
C GLN A 144 -6.80 21.28 6.19
N ILE A 145 -6.12 20.58 7.09
CA ILE A 145 -5.27 19.45 6.73
C ILE A 145 -6.01 18.13 6.96
N LYS A 146 -6.27 17.39 5.88
CA LYS A 146 -6.84 16.03 5.93
C LYS A 146 -5.85 15.02 5.39
N ILE A 147 -5.68 13.93 6.12
CA ILE A 147 -4.90 12.77 5.67
C ILE A 147 -5.85 11.63 5.32
N HIS A 148 -5.69 11.10 4.12
CA HIS A 148 -6.42 9.98 3.56
C HIS A 148 -5.47 8.79 3.44
N PHE A 149 -5.77 7.70 4.13
CA PHE A 149 -4.87 6.54 4.20
C PHE A 149 -5.65 5.28 4.53
N TYR A 150 -5.04 4.12 4.30
CA TYR A 150 -5.63 2.87 4.75
C TYR A 150 -5.38 2.68 6.24
N SER A 151 -6.44 2.67 7.05
CA SER A 151 -6.31 2.42 8.47
C SER A 151 -6.24 0.93 8.76
N PHE A 152 -5.16 0.48 9.40
CA PHE A 152 -4.98 -0.90 9.81
C PHE A 152 -6.09 -1.33 10.79
N LYS A 153 -6.41 -0.47 11.75
CA LYS A 153 -7.45 -0.73 12.77
C LYS A 153 -8.83 -0.95 12.14
N HIS A 154 -9.19 -0.13 11.16
CA HIS A 154 -10.52 -0.16 10.54
C HIS A 154 -10.59 -1.06 9.31
N SER A 155 -9.45 -1.58 8.84
CA SER A 155 -9.33 -2.36 7.61
C SER A 155 -9.99 -1.69 6.40
N LYS A 156 -9.86 -0.37 6.28
CA LYS A 156 -10.37 0.41 5.15
C LYS A 156 -9.65 1.74 5.00
N PHE A 157 -9.76 2.33 3.81
CA PHE A 157 -9.38 3.74 3.62
C PHE A 157 -10.30 4.65 4.43
N ILE A 158 -9.69 5.56 5.18
CA ILE A 158 -10.37 6.55 5.99
C ILE A 158 -9.77 7.93 5.72
N GLU A 159 -10.55 8.96 6.04
CA GLU A 159 -10.05 10.31 6.21
C GLU A 159 -9.81 10.61 7.69
N LYS A 160 -8.78 11.40 7.96
CA LYS A 160 -8.47 11.90 9.31
C LYS A 160 -8.10 13.37 9.21
N SER A 161 -8.93 14.22 9.80
CA SER A 161 -8.59 15.63 10.00
C SER A 161 -7.48 15.77 11.03
N ILE A 162 -6.37 16.40 10.65
CA ILE A 162 -5.23 16.66 11.55
C ILE A 162 -5.40 18.03 12.19
N PHE A 163 -5.58 19.06 11.38
CA PHE A 163 -5.82 20.44 11.81
C PHE A 163 -7.01 20.99 11.04
N LYS A 164 -7.93 21.68 11.74
CA LYS A 164 -9.10 22.32 11.15
C LYS A 164 -8.82 23.73 10.61
N SER A 165 -7.92 24.42 11.28
CA SER A 165 -7.37 25.73 10.96
C SER A 165 -6.05 25.90 11.69
N VAL A 166 -5.42 27.07 11.56
CA VAL A 166 -4.25 27.43 12.35
C VAL A 166 -4.60 27.34 13.85
N PRO A 167 -3.89 26.52 14.64
CA PRO A 167 -4.14 26.41 16.07
C PRO A 167 -3.60 27.63 16.81
N VAL A 168 -4.39 28.14 17.75
CA VAL A 168 -4.03 29.28 18.61
C VAL A 168 -3.94 28.78 20.06
N ALA A 169 -2.88 29.19 20.77
CA ALA A 169 -2.72 28.81 22.16
C ALA A 169 -3.71 29.57 23.04
N SER A 170 -4.52 28.82 23.78
CA SER A 170 -5.42 29.37 24.79
C SER A 170 -4.91 29.17 26.22
N LYS A 171 -4.10 28.14 26.47
CA LYS A 171 -3.58 27.74 27.80
C LYS A 171 -2.18 27.11 27.75
N CYS A 172 -1.36 27.43 26.74
CA CYS A 172 0.00 26.89 26.63
C CYS A 172 1.03 27.90 27.15
N SER A 173 1.99 27.41 27.93
CA SER A 173 3.16 28.17 28.39
C SER A 173 4.25 28.32 27.32
N HIS A 174 3.92 28.06 26.05
CA HIS A 174 4.86 28.05 24.94
C HIS A 174 4.63 29.27 24.06
N ASP A 175 5.74 29.88 23.62
CA ASP A 175 5.72 30.97 22.66
C ASP A 175 5.18 30.51 21.30
N LYS A 176 4.85 31.48 20.44
CA LYS A 176 4.32 31.23 19.08
C LYS A 176 5.17 30.23 18.29
N GLU A 177 6.50 30.33 18.39
CA GLU A 177 7.44 29.43 17.70
C GLU A 177 7.38 27.99 18.25
N GLY A 178 7.21 27.84 19.56
CA GLY A 178 7.07 26.52 20.19
C GLY A 178 5.79 25.80 19.74
N ILE A 179 4.69 26.53 19.61
CA ILE A 179 3.41 25.99 19.11
C ILE A 179 3.56 25.49 17.66
N ILE A 180 4.16 26.30 16.80
CA ILE A 180 4.41 25.94 15.39
C ILE A 180 5.29 24.68 15.32
N SER A 181 6.31 24.60 16.16
CA SER A 181 7.22 23.45 16.22
C SER A 181 6.51 22.17 16.64
N ILE A 182 5.65 22.24 17.67
CA ILE A 182 4.83 21.09 18.11
C ILE A 182 3.83 20.68 17.02
N CYS A 183 3.23 21.64 16.33
CA CYS A 183 2.29 21.36 15.23
C CYS A 183 2.99 20.67 14.06
N LYS A 184 4.17 21.16 13.66
CA LYS A 184 5.00 20.52 12.64
C LYS A 184 5.36 19.09 13.04
N LEU A 185 5.82 18.89 14.28
CA LEU A 185 6.17 17.56 14.79
C LEU A 185 4.96 16.61 14.81
N TYR A 186 3.79 17.07 15.26
CA TYR A 186 2.56 16.29 15.22
C TYR A 186 2.15 15.92 13.80
N MET A 187 2.31 16.84 12.85
CA MET A 187 2.04 16.60 11.44
C MET A 187 3.01 15.56 10.86
N THR A 188 4.32 15.72 11.07
CA THR A 188 5.35 14.76 10.67
C THR A 188 5.02 13.35 11.15
N TYR A 189 4.70 13.20 12.44
CA TYR A 189 4.34 11.89 12.99
C TYR A 189 2.99 11.39 12.44
N SER A 190 2.01 12.25 12.20
CA SER A 190 0.73 11.83 11.62
C SER A 190 0.88 11.32 10.18
N ILE A 191 1.71 12.00 9.40
CA ILE A 191 2.09 11.64 8.02
C ILE A 191 2.85 10.31 8.01
N GLN A 192 3.88 10.18 8.85
CA GLN A 192 4.66 8.95 8.96
C GLN A 192 3.78 7.77 9.40
N MET A 193 2.82 7.97 10.30
CA MET A 193 1.91 6.92 10.76
C MET A 193 1.01 6.44 9.62
N ALA A 194 0.46 7.37 8.82
CA ALA A 194 -0.34 7.07 7.65
C ALA A 194 0.46 6.30 6.58
N ALA A 195 1.71 6.68 6.36
CA ALA A 195 2.63 5.99 5.46
C ALA A 195 2.89 4.54 5.91
N ILE A 196 3.18 4.35 7.21
CA ILE A 196 3.44 3.03 7.80
C ILE A 196 2.20 2.13 7.67
N GLU A 197 1.01 2.61 8.04
CA GLU A 197 -0.23 1.81 7.96
C GLU A 197 -0.54 1.40 6.51
N THR A 198 -0.36 2.33 5.56
CA THR A 198 -0.56 2.09 4.12
C THR A 198 0.44 1.05 3.60
N SER A 199 1.73 1.18 3.92
CA SER A 199 2.79 0.23 3.55
C SER A 199 2.54 -1.18 4.13
N MET A 200 2.12 -1.24 5.40
CA MET A 200 1.83 -2.50 6.08
C MET A 200 0.68 -3.25 5.40
N MET A 201 -0.34 -2.52 4.92
CA MET A 201 -1.48 -3.10 4.23
C MET A 201 -1.21 -3.43 2.76
N GLU A 202 -0.38 -2.64 2.07
CA GLU A 202 0.16 -2.99 0.77
C GLU A 202 0.90 -4.35 0.82
N ASN A 203 1.82 -4.50 1.79
CA ASN A 203 2.59 -5.72 1.97
C ASN A 203 1.71 -6.90 2.41
N THR A 204 0.68 -6.66 3.22
CA THR A 204 -0.30 -7.69 3.58
C THR A 204 -1.05 -8.20 2.34
N SER A 205 -1.59 -7.29 1.53
CA SER A 205 -2.32 -7.66 0.32
C SER A 205 -1.44 -8.38 -0.69
N ARG A 206 -0.17 -7.96 -0.84
CA ARG A 206 0.80 -8.66 -1.69
C ARG A 206 1.08 -10.08 -1.20
N ALA A 207 1.31 -10.25 0.11
CA ALA A 207 1.54 -11.58 0.69
C ALA A 207 0.35 -12.52 0.44
N THR A 208 -0.88 -12.04 0.61
CA THR A 208 -2.09 -12.81 0.31
C THR A 208 -2.18 -13.19 -1.17
N ALA A 209 -1.94 -12.25 -2.08
CA ALA A 209 -1.96 -12.51 -3.52
C ALA A 209 -0.90 -13.53 -3.94
N MET A 210 0.31 -13.46 -3.36
CA MET A 210 1.38 -14.41 -3.63
C MET A 210 1.12 -15.79 -3.03
N SER A 211 0.46 -15.88 -1.86
CA SER A 211 0.02 -17.14 -1.28
C SER A 211 -0.96 -17.85 -2.21
N GLN A 212 -1.99 -17.14 -2.66
CA GLN A 212 -2.96 -17.67 -3.62
C GLN A 212 -2.30 -18.11 -4.93
N ALA A 213 -1.36 -17.33 -5.45
CA ALA A 213 -0.60 -17.68 -6.64
C ALA A 213 0.27 -18.94 -6.42
N SER A 214 0.91 -19.08 -5.25
CA SER A 214 1.70 -20.25 -4.88
C SER A 214 0.84 -21.52 -4.81
N ASP A 215 -0.32 -21.44 -4.17
CA ASP A 215 -1.25 -22.58 -4.08
C ASP A 215 -1.80 -22.96 -5.45
N THR A 216 -2.09 -21.97 -6.30
CA THR A 216 -2.47 -22.23 -7.71
C THR A 216 -1.34 -22.94 -8.46
N CYS A 217 -0.07 -22.55 -8.25
CA CYS A 217 1.07 -23.23 -8.86
C CYS A 217 1.19 -24.69 -8.39
N LYS A 218 0.98 -24.98 -7.10
CA LYS A 218 0.99 -26.36 -6.58
C LYS A 218 -0.09 -27.22 -7.24
N ASN A 219 -1.30 -26.67 -7.41
CA ASN A 219 -2.39 -27.36 -8.09
C ASN A 219 -2.06 -27.65 -9.56
N MET A 220 -1.52 -26.66 -10.28
CA MET A 220 -1.07 -26.86 -11.67
C MET A 220 0.06 -27.88 -11.79
N GLN A 221 1.01 -27.88 -10.84
CA GLN A 221 2.07 -28.90 -10.81
C GLN A 221 1.51 -30.31 -10.64
N HIS A 222 0.52 -30.46 -9.74
CA HIS A 222 -0.12 -31.74 -9.51
C HIS A 222 -0.82 -32.24 -10.79
N GLN A 223 -1.60 -31.37 -11.44
CA GLN A 223 -2.27 -31.70 -12.71
C GLN A 223 -1.27 -32.08 -13.80
N LEU A 224 -0.23 -31.26 -14.03
CA LEU A 224 0.79 -31.57 -15.02
C LEU A 224 1.54 -32.87 -14.72
N LYS A 225 1.67 -33.27 -13.45
CA LYS A 225 2.29 -34.55 -13.06
C LYS A 225 1.40 -35.73 -13.45
N LEU A 226 0.09 -35.61 -13.27
CA LEU A 226 -0.87 -36.63 -13.72
C LEU A 226 -0.85 -36.76 -15.25
N ASP A 227 -0.90 -35.63 -15.97
CA ASP A 227 -0.84 -35.61 -17.43
C ASP A 227 0.46 -36.20 -17.97
N TYR A 228 1.59 -35.88 -17.33
CA TYR A 228 2.89 -36.45 -17.68
C TYR A 228 2.89 -37.97 -17.57
N ASN A 229 2.40 -38.51 -16.44
CA ASN A 229 2.37 -39.95 -16.21
C ASN A 229 1.47 -40.66 -17.22
N ARG A 230 0.29 -40.09 -17.52
CA ARG A 230 -0.62 -40.60 -18.53
C ARG A 230 0.03 -40.66 -19.92
N LEU A 231 0.59 -39.55 -20.39
CA LEU A 231 1.24 -39.50 -21.71
C LEU A 231 2.48 -40.38 -21.80
N ARG A 232 3.20 -40.54 -20.68
CA ARG A 232 4.33 -41.48 -20.60
C ARG A 232 3.85 -42.92 -20.82
N GLN A 233 2.76 -43.32 -20.18
CA GLN A 233 2.18 -44.66 -20.35
C GLN A 233 1.67 -44.86 -21.77
N GLU A 234 0.93 -43.89 -22.33
CA GLU A 234 0.45 -43.93 -23.72
C GLU A 234 1.62 -44.11 -24.71
N LYS A 235 2.74 -43.40 -24.51
CA LYS A 235 3.94 -43.56 -25.35
C LYS A 235 4.56 -44.95 -25.24
N ILE A 236 4.69 -45.50 -24.03
CA ILE A 236 5.21 -46.86 -23.82
C ILE A 236 4.32 -47.89 -24.52
N THR A 237 2.99 -47.78 -24.37
CA THR A 237 2.05 -48.70 -25.02
C THR A 237 2.12 -48.63 -26.54
N LEU A 238 2.26 -47.42 -27.11
CA LEU A 238 2.47 -47.22 -28.55
C LEU A 238 3.76 -47.89 -29.03
N GLU A 239 4.88 -47.62 -28.36
CA GLU A 239 6.18 -48.24 -28.70
C GLU A 239 6.12 -49.77 -28.61
N MET A 240 5.48 -50.32 -27.57
CA MET A 240 5.29 -51.77 -27.45
C MET A 240 4.42 -52.35 -28.57
N SER A 241 3.34 -51.65 -28.95
CA SER A 241 2.45 -52.08 -30.03
C SER A 241 3.15 -52.07 -31.39
N GLU A 242 3.98 -51.05 -31.64
CA GLU A 242 4.83 -50.95 -32.85
C GLU A 242 5.86 -52.09 -32.92
N ILE A 243 6.52 -52.42 -31.80
CA ILE A 243 7.47 -53.54 -31.73
C ILE A 243 6.78 -54.88 -32.03
N ILE A 244 5.63 -55.14 -31.41
CA ILE A 244 4.89 -56.40 -31.62
C ILE A 244 4.38 -56.49 -33.06
N GLY A 245 3.83 -55.40 -33.60
CA GLY A 245 3.36 -55.33 -34.98
C GLY A 245 4.48 -55.55 -35.99
N GLY A 246 5.65 -54.93 -35.77
CA GLY A 246 6.83 -55.09 -36.63
C GLY A 246 7.50 -56.46 -36.52
N ALA A 247 7.41 -57.13 -35.37
CA ALA A 247 7.91 -58.50 -35.20
C ALA A 247 7.01 -59.58 -35.84
N SER A 248 5.75 -59.23 -36.14
CA SER A 248 4.74 -60.14 -36.68
C SER A 248 4.56 -60.02 -38.22
N ALA A 249 5.38 -59.18 -38.87
CA ALA A 249 5.40 -58.94 -40.32
C ALA A 249 6.66 -59.53 -40.94
#